data_AF-A0AAD4MIQ4-F1
#
_entry.id   AF-A0AAD4MIQ4-F1
#
_cell.length_a   1.000
_cell.length_b   1.000
_cell.length_c   1.000
_cell.angle_alpha   90.00
_cell.angle_beta   90.00
_cell.angle_gamma   90.00
#
_symmetry.space_group_name_H-M   'P 1'
#
loop_
_entity.id
_entity.type
_entity.pdbx_description
1 polymer ?
#
loop_
_entity_poly.entity_id
_entity_poly.type
_entity_poly.pdbx_seq_one_letter_code
_entity_poly.pdbx_strand_id
1 'polypeptide(L)'
;MPPAKPKHHLIRDWIKPFPEGIYTTDGKIIFCQPCGKKIQCSIKSHLTQHNESDKHSENFERFQKTATRQQFLAFSQTENVDPFSKDLCNALVGANIPFYKVNNPGLSKMAEIAKVQNGEEAELEVETMAPKQCLLSLQSLFNKQGVAHQLAYIQCNFSILPKAITKLESQGLTLSQNLEVLAEVKTAISNAGGHIGQKIQTKLDSVMRNNPGLSKMTEIAKVQNGEEAELEVPKTRFSAPKNPSSSDE
;
A
#
# COMPACT_ATOMS: atom_id res chain seq x y z
N MET A 1 -28.40 -38.59 -55.62
CA MET A 1 -28.37 -38.16 -54.21
C MET A 1 -27.70 -36.79 -54.14
N PRO A 2 -28.33 -35.76 -53.55
CA PRO A 2 -27.72 -34.43 -53.52
C PRO A 2 -26.56 -34.39 -52.50
N PRO A 3 -25.45 -33.69 -52.80
CA PRO A 3 -24.32 -33.55 -51.89
C PRO A 3 -24.72 -32.74 -50.64
N ALA A 4 -24.37 -33.27 -49.46
CA ALA A 4 -24.76 -32.72 -48.16
C ALA A 4 -24.22 -31.30 -47.94
N LYS A 5 -25.13 -30.37 -47.59
CA LYS A 5 -24.81 -28.96 -47.32
C LYS A 5 -23.83 -28.83 -46.13
N PRO A 6 -22.91 -27.84 -46.15
CA PRO A 6 -21.86 -27.70 -45.12
C PRO A 6 -22.44 -27.32 -43.74
N LYS A 7 -22.14 -28.13 -42.73
CA LYS A 7 -22.68 -28.10 -41.35
C LYS A 7 -22.08 -27.00 -40.43
N HIS A 8 -21.64 -25.89 -41.00
CA HIS A 8 -20.87 -24.85 -40.29
C HIS A 8 -21.68 -24.11 -39.21
N HIS A 9 -23.00 -23.95 -39.40
CA HIS A 9 -23.86 -23.25 -38.44
C HIS A 9 -24.21 -24.12 -37.22
N LEU A 10 -24.37 -25.43 -37.40
CA LEU A 10 -24.76 -26.37 -36.34
C LEU A 10 -23.69 -26.52 -35.25
N ILE A 11 -22.41 -26.33 -35.60
CA ILE A 11 -21.28 -26.43 -34.66
C ILE A 11 -21.37 -25.35 -33.57
N ARG A 12 -21.80 -24.14 -33.92
CA ARG A 12 -22.02 -23.09 -32.91
C ARG A 12 -23.16 -23.45 -31.96
N ASP A 13 -24.24 -24.02 -32.49
CA ASP A 13 -25.38 -24.45 -31.67
C ASP A 13 -25.04 -25.63 -30.75
N TRP A 14 -24.05 -26.45 -31.11
CA TRP A 14 -23.55 -27.53 -30.25
C TRP A 14 -22.68 -27.04 -29.10
N ILE A 15 -22.01 -25.88 -29.24
CA ILE A 15 -21.10 -25.32 -28.23
C ILE A 15 -21.83 -24.41 -27.23
N LYS A 16 -22.93 -23.76 -27.64
CA LYS A 16 -23.79 -22.91 -26.78
C LYS A 16 -24.14 -23.48 -25.39
N PRO A 17 -24.44 -24.79 -25.21
CA PRO A 17 -24.76 -25.31 -23.89
C PRO A 17 -23.55 -25.46 -22.93
N PHE A 18 -22.32 -25.25 -23.40
CA PHE A 18 -21.11 -25.38 -22.59
C PHE A 18 -20.57 -24.01 -22.14
N PRO A 19 -19.91 -23.91 -20.97
CA PRO A 19 -19.32 -22.67 -20.47
C PRO A 19 -18.38 -21.98 -21.48
N GLU A 20 -18.43 -20.66 -21.55
CA GLU A 20 -17.59 -19.87 -22.46
C GLU A 20 -16.09 -20.10 -22.15
N GLY A 21 -15.29 -20.33 -23.20
CA GLY A 21 -13.83 -20.50 -23.10
C GLY A 21 -13.31 -21.94 -23.10
N ILE A 22 -14.17 -22.96 -22.98
CA ILE A 22 -13.76 -24.38 -23.02
C ILE A 22 -13.50 -24.85 -24.46
N TYR A 23 -14.38 -24.45 -25.39
CA TYR A 23 -14.32 -24.85 -26.78
C TYR A 23 -14.15 -23.62 -27.68
N THR A 24 -13.14 -23.66 -28.55
CA THR A 24 -12.93 -22.65 -29.60
C THR A 24 -13.34 -23.25 -30.94
N THR A 25 -14.04 -22.48 -31.77
CA THR A 25 -14.45 -22.95 -33.10
C THR A 25 -14.09 -21.96 -34.19
N ASP A 26 -13.44 -22.48 -35.23
CA ASP A 26 -13.23 -21.81 -36.52
C ASP A 26 -14.32 -22.25 -37.54
N GLY A 27 -15.45 -22.74 -37.02
CA GLY A 27 -16.65 -23.17 -37.75
C GLY A 27 -16.52 -24.43 -38.62
N LYS A 28 -15.32 -24.98 -38.78
CA LYS A 28 -15.08 -26.31 -39.40
C LYS A 28 -14.57 -27.36 -38.41
N ILE A 29 -13.88 -26.94 -37.35
CA ILE A 29 -13.26 -27.82 -36.34
C ILE A 29 -13.56 -27.25 -34.95
N ILE A 30 -13.82 -28.13 -33.98
CA ILE A 30 -13.94 -27.77 -32.56
C ILE A 30 -12.61 -28.06 -31.89
N PHE A 31 -12.03 -27.06 -31.25
CA PHE A 31 -10.82 -27.21 -30.45
C PHE A 31 -11.19 -27.19 -28.97
N CYS A 32 -10.77 -28.23 -28.24
CA CYS A 32 -10.94 -28.29 -26.79
C CYS A 32 -9.70 -27.70 -26.13
N GLN A 33 -9.86 -26.56 -25.45
CA GLN A 33 -8.77 -25.87 -24.74
C GLN A 33 -8.19 -26.73 -23.59
N PRO A 34 -9.01 -27.39 -22.74
CA PRO A 34 -8.48 -28.29 -21.71
C PRO A 34 -7.65 -29.45 -22.25
N CYS A 35 -8.06 -30.05 -23.37
CA CYS A 35 -7.38 -31.24 -23.90
C CYS A 35 -6.28 -30.91 -24.92
N GLY A 36 -6.18 -29.66 -25.39
CA GLY A 36 -5.23 -29.22 -26.42
C GLY A 36 -5.40 -29.96 -27.76
N LYS A 37 -6.57 -30.55 -28.03
CA LYS A 37 -6.81 -31.44 -29.17
C LYS A 37 -7.94 -30.93 -30.06
N LYS A 38 -7.75 -31.12 -31.37
CA LYS A 38 -8.77 -30.90 -32.39
C LYS A 38 -9.74 -32.08 -32.36
N ILE A 39 -11.02 -31.81 -32.15
CA ILE A 39 -12.06 -32.83 -32.21
C ILE A 39 -12.68 -32.79 -33.62
N GLN A 40 -12.51 -33.88 -34.37
CA GLN A 40 -13.18 -34.06 -35.66
C GLN A 40 -14.62 -34.52 -35.43
N CYS A 41 -15.50 -33.61 -34.97
CA CYS A 41 -16.91 -33.91 -34.75
C CYS A 41 -17.70 -33.77 -36.06
N SER A 42 -18.16 -34.89 -36.62
CA SER A 42 -19.12 -34.89 -37.73
C SER A 42 -20.59 -34.77 -37.27
N ILE A 43 -20.85 -35.03 -35.97
CA ILE A 43 -22.16 -35.05 -35.29
C ILE A 43 -21.99 -34.65 -33.81
N LYS A 44 -23.03 -34.05 -33.19
CA LYS A 44 -23.08 -33.60 -31.77
C LYS A 44 -22.68 -34.68 -30.76
N SER A 45 -23.01 -35.96 -31.02
CA SER A 45 -22.70 -37.09 -30.14
C SER A 45 -21.20 -37.27 -29.89
N HIS A 46 -20.34 -36.94 -30.86
CA HIS A 46 -18.88 -37.02 -30.69
C HIS A 46 -18.35 -35.97 -29.69
N LEU A 47 -19.03 -34.83 -29.58
CA LEU A 47 -18.69 -33.80 -28.61
C LEU A 47 -19.14 -34.21 -27.20
N THR A 48 -20.34 -34.78 -27.08
CA THR A 48 -20.85 -35.32 -25.81
C THR A 48 -19.95 -36.44 -25.28
N GLN A 49 -19.56 -37.39 -26.14
CA GLN A 49 -18.66 -38.48 -25.76
C GLN A 49 -17.26 -37.98 -25.37
N HIS A 50 -16.76 -36.92 -26.01
CA HIS A 50 -15.51 -36.31 -25.59
C HIS A 50 -15.61 -35.68 -24.20
N ASN A 51 -16.71 -34.96 -23.93
CA ASN A 51 -16.96 -34.30 -22.65
C ASN A 51 -17.11 -35.30 -21.49
N GLU A 52 -17.65 -36.49 -21.76
CA GLU A 52 -17.82 -37.59 -20.81
C GLU A 52 -16.56 -38.46 -20.66
N SER A 53 -15.50 -38.22 -21.44
CA SER A 53 -14.26 -38.99 -21.32
C SER A 53 -13.52 -38.62 -20.03
N ASP A 54 -13.01 -39.62 -19.30
CA ASP A 54 -12.18 -39.42 -18.10
C ASP A 54 -10.99 -38.48 -18.36
N LYS A 55 -10.39 -38.59 -19.55
CA LYS A 55 -9.30 -37.71 -20.00
C LYS A 55 -9.72 -36.26 -20.15
N HIS A 56 -10.99 -35.99 -20.47
CA HIS A 56 -11.50 -34.63 -20.51
C HIS A 56 -11.72 -34.11 -19.09
N SER A 57 -12.32 -34.92 -18.21
CA SER A 57 -12.57 -34.53 -16.81
C SER A 57 -11.28 -34.17 -16.07
N GLU A 58 -10.26 -35.03 -16.12
CA GLU A 58 -8.95 -34.79 -15.47
C GLU A 58 -8.27 -33.52 -16.02
N ASN A 59 -8.30 -33.33 -17.34
CA ASN A 59 -7.69 -32.15 -17.97
C ASN A 59 -8.50 -30.87 -17.76
N PHE A 60 -9.82 -30.97 -17.63
CA PHE A 60 -10.72 -29.86 -17.33
C PHE A 60 -10.52 -29.36 -15.91
N GLU A 61 -10.41 -30.26 -14.93
CA GLU A 61 -10.05 -29.88 -13.55
C GLU A 61 -8.69 -29.16 -13.50
N ARG A 62 -7.71 -29.65 -14.26
CA ARG A 62 -6.40 -28.99 -14.36
C ARG A 62 -6.51 -27.62 -15.03
N PHE A 63 -7.28 -27.52 -16.11
CA PHE A 63 -7.50 -26.29 -16.85
C PHE A 63 -8.18 -25.20 -16.00
N GLN A 64 -9.19 -25.57 -15.21
CA GLN A 64 -9.88 -24.65 -14.31
C GLN A 64 -8.95 -24.11 -13.21
N LYS A 65 -8.05 -24.96 -12.67
CA LYS A 65 -7.00 -24.54 -11.72
C LYS A 65 -5.96 -23.61 -12.35
N THR A 66 -5.71 -23.71 -13.65
CA THR A 66 -4.77 -22.84 -14.37
C THR A 66 -5.41 -21.56 -14.92
N ALA A 67 -6.72 -21.54 -15.17
CA ALA A 67 -7.43 -20.39 -15.74
C ALA A 67 -7.53 -19.19 -14.78
N THR A 68 -7.43 -19.42 -13.47
CA THR A 68 -7.25 -18.36 -12.45
C THR A 68 -5.84 -17.78 -12.42
N ARG A 69 -4.92 -18.26 -13.26
CA ARG A 69 -3.59 -17.70 -13.48
C ARG A 69 -3.44 -17.27 -14.94
N GLN A 70 -3.86 -16.04 -15.25
CA GLN A 70 -3.37 -15.42 -16.48
C GLN A 70 -1.88 -15.06 -16.32
N GLN A 71 -1.11 -15.48 -17.33
CA GLN A 71 0.32 -15.33 -17.44
C GLN A 71 0.69 -13.90 -17.88
N PHE A 72 1.31 -13.14 -16.97
CA PHE A 72 2.49 -12.36 -17.33
C PHE A 72 3.42 -12.29 -16.11
N LEU A 73 4.70 -12.57 -16.35
CA LEU A 73 5.79 -12.87 -15.39
C LEU A 73 5.72 -14.29 -14.78
N ALA A 74 6.62 -15.15 -15.25
CA ALA A 74 7.00 -16.37 -14.53
C ALA A 74 7.69 -15.99 -13.22
N PHE A 75 6.92 -15.70 -12.18
CA PHE A 75 7.43 -15.74 -10.82
C PHE A 75 7.68 -17.21 -10.50
N SER A 76 8.96 -17.59 -10.44
CA SER A 76 9.38 -18.87 -9.88
C SER A 76 8.66 -19.08 -8.56
N GLN A 77 7.75 -20.04 -8.50
CA GLN A 77 7.24 -20.53 -7.23
C GLN A 77 8.41 -21.17 -6.50
N THR A 78 9.09 -20.42 -5.64
CA THR A 78 9.81 -21.04 -4.55
C THR A 78 8.73 -21.55 -3.60
N GLU A 79 8.48 -22.86 -3.56
CA GLU A 79 7.61 -23.52 -2.57
C GLU A 79 8.18 -23.46 -1.12
N ASN A 80 8.94 -22.42 -0.82
CA ASN A 80 9.56 -22.17 0.46
C ASN A 80 9.84 -20.65 0.58
N VAL A 81 8.81 -19.82 0.43
CA VAL A 81 8.95 -18.42 0.83
C VAL A 81 8.95 -18.42 2.35
N ASP A 82 10.07 -18.05 2.96
CA ASP A 82 10.16 -18.02 4.42
C ASP A 82 9.09 -17.08 4.99
N PRO A 83 8.52 -17.39 6.18
CA PRO A 83 7.46 -16.57 6.77
C PRO A 83 7.85 -15.10 6.88
N PHE A 84 9.13 -14.83 7.18
CA PHE A 84 9.66 -13.48 7.30
C PHE A 84 9.64 -12.71 5.98
N SER A 85 10.05 -13.27 4.84
CA SER A 85 9.96 -12.58 3.55
C SER A 85 8.52 -12.23 3.19
N LYS A 86 7.59 -13.14 3.48
CA LYS A 86 6.15 -12.89 3.23
C LYS A 86 5.63 -11.76 4.12
N ASP A 87 5.93 -11.79 5.41
CA ASP A 87 5.50 -10.77 6.37
C ASP A 87 6.13 -9.40 6.07
N LEU A 88 7.42 -9.38 5.72
CA LEU A 88 8.12 -8.17 5.31
C LEU A 88 7.53 -7.59 4.02
N CYS A 89 7.22 -8.43 3.03
CA CYS A 89 6.56 -7.98 1.80
C CYS A 89 5.18 -7.38 2.10
N ASN A 90 4.38 -8.03 2.96
CA ASN A 90 3.08 -7.51 3.38
C ASN A 90 3.21 -6.19 4.14
N ALA A 91 4.21 -6.06 5.01
CA ALA A 91 4.47 -4.82 5.75
C ALA A 91 4.87 -3.67 4.81
N LEU A 92 5.73 -3.92 3.82
CA LEU A 92 6.15 -2.92 2.84
C LEU A 92 5.01 -2.46 1.93
N VAL A 93 4.20 -3.41 1.44
CA VAL A 93 3.01 -3.11 0.64
C VAL A 93 1.97 -2.36 1.49
N GLY A 94 1.74 -2.78 2.73
CA GLY A 94 0.85 -2.10 3.68
C GLY A 94 1.31 -0.68 4.02
N ALA A 95 2.62 -0.44 4.05
CA ALA A 95 3.20 0.89 4.22
C ALA A 95 3.21 1.73 2.92
N ASN A 96 2.64 1.22 1.82
CA ASN A 96 2.68 1.82 0.48
C ASN A 96 4.10 2.13 -0.01
N ILE A 97 5.06 1.25 0.33
CA ILE A 97 6.45 1.34 -0.10
C ILE A 97 6.67 0.33 -1.24
N PRO A 98 6.63 0.78 -2.50
CA PRO A 98 6.86 -0.12 -3.62
C PRO A 98 8.32 -0.58 -3.67
N PHE A 99 8.55 -1.85 -4.05
CA PHE A 99 9.86 -2.52 -3.98
C PHE A 99 11.01 -1.80 -4.70
N TYR A 100 10.74 -0.98 -5.72
CA TYR A 100 11.77 -0.17 -6.38
C TYR A 100 12.40 0.88 -5.43
N LYS A 101 11.69 1.30 -4.38
CA LYS A 101 12.23 2.16 -3.31
C LYS A 101 13.02 1.39 -2.25
N VAL A 102 12.88 0.07 -2.19
CA VAL A 102 13.68 -0.81 -1.32
C VAL A 102 15.07 -1.01 -1.92
N ASN A 103 15.20 -0.93 -3.25
CA ASN A 103 16.49 -0.82 -3.93
C ASN A 103 17.06 0.61 -3.82
N ASN A 104 17.04 1.19 -2.62
CA ASN A 104 17.65 2.48 -2.34
C ASN A 104 19.14 2.27 -2.03
N PRO A 105 20.05 3.10 -2.56
CA PRO A 105 21.47 3.00 -2.24
C PRO A 105 21.76 3.05 -0.74
N GLY A 106 20.92 3.68 0.09
CA GLY A 106 21.04 3.66 1.56
C GLY A 106 20.78 2.27 2.19
N LEU A 107 19.86 1.48 1.61
CA LEU A 107 19.59 0.09 1.99
C LEU A 107 20.72 -0.84 1.55
N SER A 108 21.33 -0.57 0.38
CA SER A 108 22.54 -1.26 -0.06
C SER A 108 23.76 -0.90 0.80
N LYS A 109 23.92 0.39 1.16
CA LYS A 109 25.03 0.88 1.98
C LYS A 109 24.97 0.37 3.43
N MET A 110 23.78 0.14 3.99
CA MET A 110 23.65 -0.51 5.30
C MET A 110 23.96 -2.01 5.26
N ALA A 111 23.71 -2.69 4.14
CA ALA A 111 24.16 -4.07 3.93
C ALA A 111 25.70 -4.15 3.81
N GLU A 112 26.32 -3.11 3.25
CA GLU A 112 27.78 -2.96 3.15
C GLU A 112 28.43 -2.75 4.53
N ILE A 113 27.88 -1.88 5.38
CA ILE A 113 28.38 -1.66 6.76
C ILE A 113 28.31 -2.94 7.61
N ALA A 114 27.32 -3.81 7.37
CA ALA A 114 27.22 -5.10 8.05
C ALA A 114 28.34 -6.09 7.68
N LYS A 115 28.95 -5.95 6.49
CA LYS A 115 30.10 -6.75 6.06
C LYS A 115 31.41 -6.25 6.68
N VAL A 116 31.57 -4.94 6.81
CA VAL A 116 32.78 -4.30 7.38
C VAL A 116 33.04 -4.67 8.84
N GLN A 117 32.00 -5.01 9.62
CA GLN A 117 32.17 -5.42 11.02
C GLN A 117 32.68 -6.87 11.21
N ASN A 118 32.74 -7.68 10.14
CA ASN A 118 33.18 -9.08 10.19
C ASN A 118 34.52 -9.35 9.46
N GLY A 119 35.26 -8.33 9.02
CA GLY A 119 36.65 -8.50 8.59
C GLY A 119 36.88 -9.23 7.27
N GLU A 120 35.98 -9.12 6.30
CA GLU A 120 36.24 -9.55 4.92
C GLU A 120 36.37 -8.33 4.01
N GLU A 121 37.52 -8.23 3.33
CA GLU A 121 37.86 -7.15 2.41
C GLU A 121 36.87 -7.06 1.26
N ALA A 122 36.49 -5.82 0.94
CA ALA A 122 35.55 -5.49 -0.11
C ALA A 122 36.20 -5.65 -1.48
N GLU A 123 35.87 -6.75 -2.18
CA GLU A 123 35.98 -6.78 -3.63
C GLU A 123 34.65 -6.42 -4.29
N LEU A 124 34.81 -5.55 -5.27
CA LEU A 124 33.84 -4.70 -5.91
C LEU A 124 33.13 -5.47 -7.02
N GLU A 125 31.94 -6.01 -6.75
CA GLU A 125 31.00 -6.36 -7.82
C GLU A 125 29.60 -5.85 -7.48
N VAL A 126 29.25 -4.73 -8.13
CA VAL A 126 27.89 -4.21 -8.26
C VAL A 126 27.15 -5.09 -9.28
N GLU A 127 26.98 -6.37 -8.98
CA GLU A 127 25.92 -7.15 -9.60
C GLU A 127 24.67 -7.01 -8.74
N THR A 128 23.60 -6.58 -9.40
CA THR A 128 22.26 -6.42 -8.85
C THR A 128 21.94 -7.56 -7.89
N MET A 129 21.99 -7.32 -6.57
CA MET A 129 21.65 -8.34 -5.58
C MET A 129 20.26 -8.88 -5.93
N ALA A 130 20.19 -10.17 -6.25
CA ALA A 130 18.93 -10.83 -6.49
C ALA A 130 17.97 -10.52 -5.31
N PRO A 131 16.67 -10.31 -5.54
CA PRO A 131 15.71 -9.88 -4.51
C PRO A 131 15.80 -10.71 -3.22
N LYS A 132 16.12 -12.01 -3.36
CA LYS A 132 16.34 -12.94 -2.26
C LYS A 132 17.52 -12.56 -1.36
N GLN A 133 18.63 -12.09 -1.89
CA GLN A 133 19.82 -11.74 -1.11
C GLN A 133 19.61 -10.46 -0.30
N CYS A 134 18.85 -9.49 -0.83
CA CYS A 134 18.42 -8.31 -0.09
C CYS A 134 17.52 -8.69 1.10
N LEU A 135 16.59 -9.63 0.90
CA LEU A 135 15.70 -10.13 1.97
C LEU A 135 16.49 -10.84 3.09
N LEU A 136 17.45 -11.70 2.74
CA LEU A 136 18.33 -12.36 3.72
C LEU A 136 19.19 -11.36 4.49
N SER A 137 19.66 -10.31 3.82
CA SER A 137 20.44 -9.23 4.44
C SER A 137 19.57 -8.37 5.36
N LEU A 138 18.31 -8.11 5.00
CA LEU A 138 17.36 -7.46 5.89
C LEU A 138 17.06 -8.33 7.10
N GLN A 139 16.86 -9.63 6.91
CA GLN A 139 16.66 -10.58 8.02
C GLN A 139 17.82 -10.54 9.01
N SER A 140 19.07 -10.53 8.53
CA SER A 140 20.23 -10.44 9.41
C SER A 140 20.33 -9.09 10.13
N LEU A 141 19.91 -7.98 9.50
CA LEU A 141 19.83 -6.66 10.12
C LEU A 141 18.76 -6.60 11.22
N PHE A 142 17.55 -7.11 10.97
CA PHE A 142 16.49 -7.17 11.97
C PHE A 142 16.83 -8.11 13.14
N ASN A 143 17.67 -9.13 12.88
CA ASN A 143 18.18 -10.04 13.91
C ASN A 143 19.39 -9.47 14.68
N LYS A 144 19.90 -8.27 14.34
CA LYS A 144 20.96 -7.64 15.14
C LYS A 144 20.45 -7.31 16.55
N GLN A 145 21.27 -7.63 17.54
CA GLN A 145 20.97 -7.32 18.93
C GLN A 145 20.77 -5.80 19.10
N GLY A 146 19.64 -5.42 19.71
CA GLY A 146 19.31 -4.02 19.97
C GLY A 146 18.34 -3.38 18.96
N VAL A 147 18.19 -3.90 17.73
CA VAL A 147 17.22 -3.35 16.76
C VAL A 147 15.79 -3.50 17.27
N ALA A 148 15.45 -4.67 17.83
CA ALA A 148 14.15 -4.89 18.47
C ALA A 148 13.86 -3.88 19.60
N HIS A 149 14.88 -3.57 20.43
CA HIS A 149 14.76 -2.61 21.52
C HIS A 149 14.57 -1.18 21.01
N GLN A 150 15.29 -0.80 19.95
CA GLN A 150 15.17 0.50 19.30
C GLN A 150 13.79 0.67 18.64
N LEU A 151 13.30 -0.36 17.95
CA LEU A 151 11.96 -0.37 17.36
C LEU A 151 10.87 -0.28 18.42
N ALA A 152 10.99 -1.05 19.50
CA ALA A 152 10.08 -0.97 20.63
C ALA A 152 10.07 0.43 21.26
N TYR A 153 11.25 1.04 21.44
CA TYR A 153 11.34 2.42 21.93
C TYR A 153 10.65 3.41 20.99
N ILE A 154 10.84 3.29 19.67
CA ILE A 154 10.18 4.16 18.68
C ILE A 154 8.65 3.97 18.74
N GLN A 155 8.20 2.72 18.77
CA GLN A 155 6.78 2.38 18.81
C GLN A 155 6.10 2.90 20.07
N CYS A 156 6.72 2.71 21.25
CA CYS A 156 6.14 3.13 22.52
C CYS A 156 6.10 4.66 22.67
N ASN A 157 7.14 5.37 22.24
CA ASN A 157 7.26 6.81 22.51
C ASN A 157 6.74 7.70 21.37
N PHE A 158 6.77 7.23 20.12
CA PHE A 158 6.50 8.07 18.94
C PHE A 158 5.36 7.58 18.06
N SER A 159 4.63 6.52 18.44
CA SER A 159 3.42 6.08 17.71
C SER A 159 2.29 7.12 17.71
N ILE A 160 2.37 8.14 18.57
CA ILE A 160 1.44 9.27 18.57
C ILE A 160 1.62 10.18 17.35
N LEU A 161 2.83 10.27 16.78
CA LEU A 161 3.11 11.18 15.66
C LEU A 161 2.33 10.82 14.39
N PRO A 162 2.36 9.56 13.89
CA PRO A 162 1.55 9.19 12.72
C PRO A 162 0.05 9.39 12.96
N LYS A 163 -0.44 9.08 14.16
CA LYS A 163 -1.86 9.25 14.52
C LYS A 163 -2.26 10.73 14.49
N ALA A 164 -1.44 11.59 15.07
CA ALA A 164 -1.67 13.03 15.08
C ALA A 164 -1.62 13.64 13.68
N ILE A 165 -0.64 13.25 12.85
CA ILE A 165 -0.55 13.71 11.46
C ILE A 165 -1.81 13.32 10.69
N THR A 166 -2.22 12.05 10.76
CA THR A 166 -3.43 11.56 10.08
C THR A 166 -4.68 12.32 10.55
N LYS A 167 -4.77 12.60 11.86
CA LYS A 167 -5.89 13.37 12.43
C LYS A 167 -5.90 14.81 11.92
N LEU A 168 -4.74 15.48 11.87
CA LEU A 168 -4.60 16.85 11.38
C LEU A 168 -4.83 16.97 9.86
N GLU A 169 -4.60 15.90 9.09
CA GLU A 169 -4.89 15.84 7.65
C GLU A 169 -6.39 15.69 7.34
N SER A 170 -7.19 15.24 8.32
CA SER A 170 -8.63 15.07 8.15
C SER A 170 -9.39 16.41 8.21
N GLN A 171 -10.48 16.52 7.44
CA GLN A 171 -11.36 17.68 7.46
C GLN A 171 -12.41 17.55 8.58
N GLY A 172 -12.83 18.68 9.17
CA GLY A 172 -13.93 18.73 10.13
C GLY A 172 -13.54 18.90 11.61
N LEU A 173 -12.24 19.01 11.92
CA LEU A 173 -11.77 19.35 13.27
C LEU A 173 -11.84 20.86 13.51
N THR A 174 -12.29 21.25 14.70
CA THR A 174 -12.25 22.66 15.12
C THR A 174 -10.81 23.10 15.39
N LEU A 175 -10.59 24.41 15.41
CA LEU A 175 -9.28 24.98 15.74
C LEU A 175 -8.80 24.51 17.11
N SER A 176 -9.68 24.53 18.12
CA SER A 176 -9.40 24.06 19.48
C SER A 176 -9.00 22.58 19.50
N GLN A 177 -9.70 21.72 18.76
CA GLN A 177 -9.36 20.30 18.66
C GLN A 177 -8.00 20.07 17.96
N ASN A 178 -7.68 20.84 16.92
CA ASN A 178 -6.37 20.75 16.26
C ASN A 178 -5.22 21.16 17.20
N LEU A 179 -5.42 22.19 18.02
CA LEU A 179 -4.44 22.61 19.02
C LEU A 179 -4.31 21.60 20.16
N GLU A 180 -5.41 20.95 20.56
CA GLU A 180 -5.40 19.86 21.55
C GLU A 180 -4.55 18.68 21.07
N VAL A 181 -4.69 18.26 19.81
CA VAL A 181 -3.83 17.22 19.20
C VAL A 181 -2.35 17.61 19.26
N LEU A 182 -2.01 18.88 18.99
CA LEU A 182 -0.63 19.37 19.11
C LEU A 182 -0.14 19.34 20.56
N ALA A 183 -0.99 19.69 21.52
CA ALA A 183 -0.66 19.63 22.95
C ALA A 183 -0.42 18.19 23.43
N GLU A 184 -1.25 17.24 22.98
CA GLU A 184 -1.06 15.80 23.24
C GLU A 184 0.29 15.31 22.70
N VAL A 185 0.64 15.64 21.46
CA VAL A 185 1.94 15.28 20.87
C VAL A 185 3.09 15.87 21.66
N LYS A 186 3.00 17.16 22.02
CA LYS A 186 4.04 17.83 22.81
C LYS A 186 4.27 17.13 24.15
N THR A 187 3.18 16.80 24.85
CA THR A 187 3.21 16.12 26.15
C THR A 187 3.82 14.73 26.02
N ALA A 188 3.41 13.95 25.01
CA ALA A 188 3.95 12.62 24.76
C ALA A 188 5.45 12.64 24.45
N ILE A 189 5.92 13.61 23.66
CA ILE A 189 7.36 13.76 23.35
C ILE A 189 8.16 14.23 24.56
N SER A 190 7.61 15.11 25.40
CA SER A 190 8.28 15.52 26.65
C SER A 190 8.42 14.35 27.65
N ASN A 191 7.51 13.39 27.60
CA ASN A 191 7.57 12.18 28.43
C ASN A 191 8.53 11.10 27.85
N ALA A 192 8.98 11.25 26.60
CA ALA A 192 9.93 10.33 26.00
C ALA A 192 11.32 10.52 26.62
N GLY A 193 11.64 9.69 27.61
CA GLY A 193 12.93 9.74 28.30
C GLY A 193 14.12 9.35 27.43
N GLY A 194 15.32 9.80 27.81
CA GLY A 194 16.59 9.44 27.18
C GLY A 194 17.09 10.42 26.12
N HIS A 195 18.33 10.23 25.69
CA HIS A 195 19.03 11.17 24.79
C HIS A 195 18.36 11.30 23.40
N ILE A 196 17.68 10.27 22.92
CA ILE A 196 16.94 10.29 21.64
C ILE A 196 15.67 11.14 21.78
N GLY A 197 14.89 10.92 22.84
CA GLY A 197 13.71 11.73 23.15
C GLY A 197 14.03 13.21 23.29
N GLN A 198 15.11 13.54 24.01
CA GLN A 198 15.59 14.93 24.16
C GLN A 198 15.95 15.59 22.82
N LYS A 199 16.60 14.85 21.91
CA LYS A 199 16.91 15.36 20.55
C LYS A 199 15.63 15.68 19.77
N ILE A 200 14.64 14.79 19.85
CA ILE A 200 13.35 14.97 19.17
C ILE A 200 12.56 16.12 19.79
N GLN A 201 12.52 16.23 21.11
CA GLN A 201 11.89 17.33 21.83
C GLN A 201 12.50 18.68 21.41
N THR A 202 13.83 18.78 21.43
CA THR A 202 14.55 19.99 20.99
C THR A 202 14.17 20.37 19.56
N LYS A 203 14.05 19.37 18.67
CA LYS A 203 13.62 19.60 17.29
C LYS A 203 12.17 20.09 17.23
N LEU A 204 11.26 19.49 17.99
CA LEU A 204 9.86 19.91 18.07
C LEU A 204 9.75 21.35 18.55
N ASP A 205 10.41 21.71 19.65
CA ASP A 205 10.37 23.06 20.21
C ASP A 205 10.96 24.09 19.23
N SER A 206 12.00 23.71 18.47
CA SER A 206 12.53 24.57 17.41
C SER A 206 11.51 24.80 16.29
N VAL A 207 10.76 23.78 15.88
CA VAL A 207 9.74 23.90 14.83
C VAL A 207 8.57 24.76 15.31
N MET A 208 8.13 24.59 16.56
CA MET A 208 7.05 25.39 17.14
C MET A 208 7.44 26.88 17.27
N ARG A 209 8.66 27.18 17.76
CA ARG A 209 9.14 28.56 17.89
C ARG A 209 9.30 29.28 16.56
N ASN A 210 9.69 28.56 15.50
CA ASN A 210 9.87 29.14 14.18
C ASN A 210 8.55 29.34 13.42
N ASN A 211 7.40 28.99 14.02
CA ASN A 211 6.09 29.15 13.41
C ASN A 211 5.24 30.18 14.17
N PRO A 212 5.40 31.50 13.88
CA PRO A 212 4.63 32.55 14.54
C PRO A 212 3.12 32.48 14.24
N GLY A 213 2.73 31.81 13.15
CA GLY A 213 1.31 31.59 12.82
C GLY A 213 0.61 30.72 13.87
N LEU A 214 1.32 29.78 14.47
CA LEU A 214 0.79 28.92 15.52
C LEU A 214 0.41 29.72 16.78
N SER A 215 1.20 30.74 17.14
CA SER A 215 0.90 31.61 18.29
C SER A 215 -0.40 32.38 18.07
N LYS A 216 -0.56 32.99 16.88
CA LYS A 216 -1.79 33.71 16.50
C LYS A 216 -3.01 32.77 16.46
N MET A 217 -2.84 31.56 15.93
CA MET A 217 -3.90 30.54 15.95
C MET A 217 -4.29 30.16 17.37
N THR A 218 -3.34 30.11 18.30
CA THR A 218 -3.61 29.84 19.72
C THR A 218 -4.41 30.97 20.36
N GLU A 219 -4.07 32.23 20.07
CA GLU A 219 -4.85 33.39 20.53
C GLU A 219 -6.27 33.42 19.97
N ILE A 220 -6.46 33.10 18.69
CA ILE A 220 -7.79 33.00 18.07
C ILE A 220 -8.61 31.88 18.73
N ALA A 221 -7.99 30.73 19.02
CA ALA A 221 -8.67 29.64 19.70
C ALA A 221 -9.13 30.00 21.12
N LYS A 222 -8.31 30.78 21.86
CA LYS A 222 -8.70 31.33 23.17
C LYS A 222 -9.96 32.18 23.07
N VAL A 223 -10.01 33.10 22.10
CA VAL A 223 -11.22 33.92 21.87
C VAL A 223 -12.42 33.07 21.47
N GLN A 224 -12.24 32.04 20.64
CA GLN A 224 -13.32 31.10 20.28
C GLN A 224 -13.88 30.37 21.49
N ASN A 225 -13.04 30.10 22.50
CA ASN A 225 -13.44 29.44 23.75
C ASN A 225 -13.89 30.44 24.84
N GLY A 226 -13.94 31.74 24.56
CA GLY A 226 -14.37 32.77 25.50
C GLY A 226 -13.30 33.23 26.50
N GLU A 227 -12.03 32.89 26.27
CA GLU A 227 -10.90 33.37 27.08
C GLU A 227 -10.40 34.73 26.57
N GLU A 228 -9.83 35.53 27.47
CA GLU A 228 -9.22 36.82 27.12
C GLU A 228 -7.94 36.62 26.31
N ALA A 229 -7.83 37.30 25.17
CA ALA A 229 -6.66 37.24 24.30
C ALA A 229 -6.30 38.64 23.77
N GLU A 230 -5.01 38.93 23.72
CA GLU A 230 -4.47 40.18 23.20
C GLU A 230 -4.33 40.09 21.67
N LEU A 231 -5.47 40.09 20.98
CA LEU A 231 -5.49 40.19 19.52
C LEU A 231 -5.50 41.67 19.13
N GLU A 232 -4.49 42.09 18.34
CA GLU A 232 -4.54 43.40 17.67
C GLU A 232 -5.68 43.39 16.64
N VAL A 233 -6.86 43.83 17.06
CA VAL A 233 -8.00 43.98 16.15
C VAL A 233 -7.78 45.27 15.34
N PRO A 234 -7.83 45.23 13.99
CA PRO A 234 -7.82 46.44 13.18
C PRO A 234 -8.95 47.37 13.62
N LYS A 235 -8.62 48.65 13.92
CA LYS A 235 -9.51 49.67 14.52
C LYS A 235 -10.73 50.09 13.68
N THR A 236 -11.15 49.29 12.70
CA THR A 236 -12.23 49.63 11.77
C THR A 236 -13.30 48.56 11.79
N ARG A 237 -14.28 48.64 12.69
CA ARG A 237 -15.64 48.07 12.45
C ARG A 237 -16.72 48.40 13.48
N PHE A 238 -16.39 48.98 14.62
CA PHE A 238 -17.40 49.46 15.57
C PHE A 238 -17.33 50.99 15.72
N SER A 239 -17.51 51.71 14.62
CA SER A 239 -17.96 53.10 14.75
C SER A 239 -19.39 53.05 15.29
N ALA A 240 -19.57 53.62 16.49
CA ALA A 240 -20.88 53.79 17.11
C ALA A 240 -21.86 54.41 16.09
N PRO A 241 -23.13 53.98 16.06
CA PRO A 241 -24.13 54.66 15.26
C PRO A 241 -24.15 56.14 15.69
N LYS A 242 -23.86 57.04 14.75
CA LYS A 242 -24.03 58.47 14.99
C LYS A 242 -25.51 58.70 15.28
N ASN A 243 -25.85 58.99 16.54
CA ASN A 243 -27.16 59.54 16.85
C ASN A 243 -27.31 60.84 16.06
N PRO A 244 -28.40 61.03 15.28
CA PRO A 244 -28.70 62.34 14.74
C PRO A 244 -28.98 63.27 15.93
N SER A 245 -28.10 64.25 16.14
CA SER A 245 -28.40 65.39 17.00
C SER A 245 -29.64 66.07 16.45
N SER A 246 -30.71 66.07 17.25
CA SER A 246 -31.82 67.00 17.11
C SER A 246 -31.33 68.44 17.08
N SER A 247 -32.19 69.34 16.60
CA SER A 247 -32.11 70.82 16.56
C SER A 247 -31.29 71.42 15.41
N ASP A 248 -31.95 71.50 14.25
CA ASP A 248 -32.02 72.78 13.52
C ASP A 248 -33.43 73.36 13.74
N GLU A 249 -33.46 74.69 13.73
CA GLU A 249 -34.47 75.66 14.18
C GLU A 249 -35.90 75.51 13.64
#